data_AF-A0A2S0Q154-F1
#
_entry.id   AF-A0A2S0Q154-F1
#
_cell.length_a   1.000
_cell.length_b   1.000
_cell.length_c   1.000
_cell.angle_alpha   90.00
_cell.angle_beta   90.00
_cell.angle_gamma   90.00
#
_symmetry.space_group_name_H-M   'P 1'
#
loop_
_entity.id
_entity.type
_entity.pdbx_description
1 polymer ?
#
loop_
_entity_poly.entity_id
_entity_poly.type
_entity_poly.pdbx_seq_one_letter_code
_entity_poly.pdbx_strand_id
1 'polypeptide(L)'
;MAQILDPLPPEQSGNLLCCYVNATSKIQIARICNISNWYFERVVFPGQRLVFEAPVEAQMEIHTGMMASAILSDTIACDRLAINEPSSNELHTDSIGIDTNSTKPMVQSINTKIPNTTKSLRIAG
;
A
#
# COMPACT_ATOMS: atom_id res chain seq x y z
N MET A 1 21.54 0.60 23.73
CA MET A 1 21.77 1.53 22.60
C MET A 1 20.44 1.72 21.89
N ALA A 2 20.11 2.93 21.48
CA ALA A 2 18.96 3.20 20.63
C ALA A 2 19.48 3.57 19.23
N GLN A 3 18.90 3.01 18.17
CA GLN A 3 19.04 3.57 16.84
C GLN A 3 18.14 4.81 16.78
N ILE A 4 18.75 5.98 16.90
CA ILE A 4 18.10 7.24 16.55
C ILE A 4 17.76 7.16 15.06
N LEU A 5 16.50 7.41 14.73
CA LEU A 5 16.15 7.87 13.39
C LEU A 5 16.56 9.33 13.31
N ASP A 6 17.39 9.68 12.35
CA ASP A 6 17.47 11.08 11.95
C ASP A 6 16.08 11.50 11.44
N PRO A 7 15.53 12.64 11.90
CA PRO A 7 14.23 13.11 11.46
C PRO A 7 14.26 13.39 9.95
N LEU A 8 13.11 13.18 9.28
CA LEU A 8 12.95 13.51 7.87
C LEU A 8 13.41 14.95 7.59
N PRO A 9 14.24 15.20 6.56
CA PRO A 9 14.70 16.54 6.23
C PRO A 9 13.48 17.43 5.90
N PRO A 10 13.36 18.63 6.49
CA PRO A 10 12.12 19.44 6.42
C PRO A 10 11.86 20.08 5.05
N GLU A 11 12.79 19.95 4.10
CA GLU A 11 12.83 20.70 2.83
C GLU A 11 12.05 20.02 1.68
N GLN A 12 11.28 18.95 1.95
CA GLN A 12 10.47 18.26 0.93
C GLN A 12 8.98 18.22 1.33
N SER A 13 8.20 19.16 0.79
CA SER A 13 6.76 19.35 1.05
C SER A 13 5.86 18.29 0.39
N GLY A 14 6.22 17.01 0.49
CA GLY A 14 5.59 15.90 -0.21
C GLY A 14 5.92 14.55 0.42
N ASN A 15 5.62 14.39 1.71
CA ASN A 15 5.72 13.10 2.40
C ASN A 15 4.44 12.28 2.22
N LEU A 16 4.60 10.99 1.89
CA LEU A 16 3.53 9.99 1.77
C LEU A 16 3.59 9.03 2.96
N LEU A 17 2.42 8.73 3.54
CA LEU A 17 2.28 7.63 4.50
C LEU A 17 2.28 6.31 3.74
N CYS A 18 3.37 5.55 3.85
CA CYS A 18 3.62 4.35 3.08
C CYS A 18 3.47 3.08 3.93
N CYS A 19 3.01 2.00 3.31
CA CYS A 19 2.78 0.72 3.98
C CYS A 19 3.29 -0.48 3.16
N TYR A 20 4.36 -1.09 3.66
CA TYR A 20 4.88 -2.37 3.15
C TYR A 20 4.39 -3.55 4.00
N VAL A 21 4.24 -4.72 3.39
CA VAL A 21 3.95 -5.99 4.12
C VAL A 21 4.89 -7.07 3.59
N ASN A 22 5.69 -7.67 4.46
CA ASN A 22 6.50 -8.83 4.12
C ASN A 22 5.62 -10.07 3.99
N ALA A 23 5.15 -10.37 2.78
CA ALA A 23 4.37 -11.57 2.47
C ALA A 23 5.23 -12.86 2.38
N THR A 24 6.54 -12.80 2.66
CA THR A 24 7.48 -13.93 2.53
C THR A 24 7.76 -14.61 3.87
N SER A 25 8.16 -15.88 3.82
CA SER A 25 8.58 -16.64 5.02
C SER A 25 10.02 -16.33 5.48
N LYS A 26 10.64 -15.23 5.03
CA LYS A 26 12.02 -14.83 5.36
C LYS A 26 12.03 -13.46 6.04
N ILE A 27 13.03 -13.20 6.88
CA ILE A 27 13.31 -11.85 7.36
C ILE A 27 13.84 -11.02 6.18
N GLN A 28 13.40 -9.78 6.08
CA GLN A 28 13.81 -8.81 5.06
C GLN A 28 14.34 -7.54 5.73
N ILE A 29 15.21 -6.80 5.02
CA ILE A 29 15.60 -5.44 5.39
C ILE A 29 15.01 -4.50 4.35
N ALA A 30 14.15 -3.59 4.80
CA ALA A 30 13.54 -2.53 4.01
C ALA A 30 14.38 -1.25 4.18
N ARG A 31 14.90 -0.70 3.09
CA ARG A 31 15.91 0.37 3.07
C ARG A 31 15.57 1.44 2.04
N ILE A 32 15.93 2.70 2.28
CA ILE A 32 15.83 3.76 1.26
C ILE A 32 17.19 4.42 1.11
N CYS A 33 17.76 4.33 -0.09
CA CYS A 33 19.08 4.87 -0.44
C CYS A 33 18.99 6.08 -1.41
N ASN A 34 17.83 6.36 -1.99
CA ASN A 34 17.67 7.33 -3.09
C ASN A 34 17.69 8.81 -2.63
N ILE A 35 17.45 9.09 -1.36
CA ILE A 35 17.30 10.46 -0.83
C ILE A 35 18.61 10.94 -0.21
N SER A 36 19.15 12.06 -0.70
CA SER A 36 20.35 12.67 -0.14
C SER A 36 20.13 13.17 1.29
N ASN A 37 21.07 12.87 2.18
CA ASN A 37 21.05 13.24 3.61
C ASN A 37 19.90 12.62 4.43
N TRP A 38 19.27 11.54 3.97
CA TRP A 38 18.32 10.75 4.76
C TRP A 38 18.71 9.28 4.77
N TYR A 39 18.57 8.63 5.93
CA TYR A 39 18.84 7.20 6.09
C TYR A 39 17.63 6.49 6.68
N PHE A 40 17.03 5.58 5.89
CA PHE A 40 15.97 4.71 6.37
C PHE A 40 16.39 3.25 6.22
N GLU A 41 16.32 2.50 7.33
CA GLU A 41 16.57 1.06 7.35
C GLU A 41 15.75 0.39 8.46
N ARG A 42 14.99 -0.64 8.10
CA ARG A 42 14.09 -1.36 9.01
C ARG A 42 14.06 -2.86 8.73
N VAL A 43 14.14 -3.66 9.80
CA VAL A 43 13.90 -5.11 9.74
C VAL A 43 12.40 -5.37 9.62
N VAL A 44 12.00 -6.24 8.71
CA VAL A 44 10.61 -6.67 8.52
C VAL A 44 10.52 -8.19 8.62
N PHE A 45 9.89 -8.69 9.68
CA PHE A 45 9.66 -10.11 9.91
C PHE A 45 8.58 -10.69 8.98
N PRO A 46 8.54 -12.02 8.75
CA PRO A 46 7.47 -12.68 8.01
C PRO A 46 6.07 -12.28 8.50
N GLY A 47 5.21 -11.85 7.57
CA GLY A 47 3.85 -11.39 7.86
C GLY A 47 3.75 -10.00 8.52
N GLN A 48 4.87 -9.34 8.84
CA GLN A 48 4.86 -8.01 9.45
C GLN A 48 4.46 -6.93 8.43
N ARG A 49 3.62 -6.00 8.89
CA ARG A 49 3.37 -4.71 8.24
C ARG A 49 4.35 -3.65 8.76
N LEU A 50 5.05 -2.98 7.85
CA LEU A 50 5.88 -1.81 8.12
C LEU A 50 5.16 -0.57 7.59
N VAL A 51 4.78 0.34 8.49
CA VAL A 51 4.26 1.67 8.13
C VAL A 51 5.35 2.71 8.39
N PHE A 52 5.53 3.64 7.47
CA PHE A 52 6.59 4.64 7.49
C PHE A 52 6.18 5.87 6.67
N GLU A 53 6.79 7.02 6.95
CA GLU A 53 6.67 8.22 6.11
C GLU A 53 7.92 8.36 5.25
N ALA A 54 7.74 8.73 3.98
CA ALA A 54 8.82 8.96 3.03
C ALA A 54 8.41 9.97 1.94
N PRO A 55 9.35 10.70 1.31
CA PRO A 55 9.06 11.52 0.14
C PRO A 55 8.44 10.75 -1.03
N VAL A 56 7.65 11.41 -1.89
CA VAL A 56 7.11 10.81 -3.14
C VAL A 56 8.23 10.19 -4.00
N GLU A 57 9.38 10.85 -4.07
CA GLU A 57 10.56 10.44 -4.84
C GLU A 57 11.39 9.30 -4.20
N ALA A 58 11.00 8.80 -3.03
CA ALA A 58 11.70 7.74 -2.34
C ALA A 58 11.45 6.36 -2.97
N GLN A 59 12.48 5.50 -2.93
CA GLN A 59 12.41 4.12 -3.44
C GLN A 59 12.85 3.16 -2.33
N MET A 60 11.95 2.23 -1.98
CA MET A 60 12.14 1.20 -0.96
C MET A 60 12.84 -0.02 -1.58
N GLU A 61 14.10 -0.19 -1.25
CA GLU A 61 14.87 -1.39 -1.52
C GLU A 61 14.53 -2.49 -0.51
N ILE A 62 14.18 -3.68 -1.00
CA ILE A 62 13.96 -4.87 -0.17
C ILE A 62 15.18 -5.79 -0.33
N HIS A 63 16.02 -5.85 0.69
CA HIS A 63 17.17 -6.75 0.76
C HIS A 63 16.77 -8.04 1.47
N THR A 64 17.09 -9.19 0.88
CA THR A 64 16.78 -10.50 1.46
C THR A 64 17.97 -11.46 1.40
N GLY A 65 18.02 -12.40 2.37
CA GLY A 65 19.09 -13.37 2.49
C GLY A 65 19.27 -13.84 3.94
N MET A 66 20.28 -14.67 4.17
CA MET A 66 20.84 -14.81 5.52
C MET A 66 21.80 -13.65 5.80
N MET A 67 22.11 -13.38 7.07
CA MET A 67 22.76 -12.14 7.55
C MET A 67 24.13 -11.77 6.91
N ALA A 68 24.71 -12.63 6.07
CA ALA A 68 25.97 -12.38 5.35
C ALA A 68 25.80 -12.09 3.84
N SER A 69 24.58 -12.18 3.30
CA SER A 69 24.29 -11.95 1.88
C SER A 69 23.09 -11.01 1.72
N ALA A 70 23.32 -9.69 1.82
CA ALA A 70 22.30 -8.70 1.48
C ALA A 70 22.14 -8.65 -0.04
N ILE A 71 21.20 -9.43 -0.58
CA ILE A 71 20.85 -9.41 -2.00
C ILE A 71 19.65 -8.46 -2.15
N LEU A 72 19.86 -7.35 -2.86
CA LEU A 72 18.78 -6.49 -3.32
C LEU A 72 17.82 -7.36 -4.15
N SER A 73 16.60 -7.53 -3.65
CA SER A 73 15.62 -8.49 -4.17
C SER A 73 14.44 -7.83 -4.87
N ASP A 74 14.11 -6.59 -4.49
CA ASP A 74 13.09 -5.74 -5.12
C ASP A 74 13.38 -4.26 -4.83
N THR A 75 12.89 -3.35 -5.68
CA THR A 75 12.97 -1.89 -5.49
C THR A 75 11.62 -1.27 -5.83
N ILE A 76 10.93 -0.74 -4.83
CA ILE A 76 9.53 -0.32 -4.91
C ILE A 76 9.42 1.19 -4.65
N ALA A 77 8.96 1.97 -5.64
CA ALA A 77 8.69 3.39 -5.45
C ALA A 77 7.62 3.61 -4.34
N CYS A 78 7.85 4.60 -3.46
CA CYS A 78 7.00 4.82 -2.29
C CYS A 78 5.58 5.28 -2.64
N ASP A 79 5.41 5.98 -3.76
CA ASP A 79 4.12 6.22 -4.43
C ASP A 79 3.23 4.96 -4.52
N ARG A 80 3.81 3.81 -4.90
CA ARG A 80 3.10 2.53 -5.03
C ARG A 80 2.78 1.85 -3.69
N LEU A 81 3.32 2.36 -2.59
CA LEU A 81 3.09 1.90 -1.21
C LEU A 81 2.22 2.88 -0.42
N ALA A 82 1.82 4.01 -1.01
CA ALA A 82 1.07 5.06 -0.35
C ALA A 82 -0.32 4.60 0.12
N ILE A 83 -0.66 4.93 1.36
CA ILE A 83 -2.03 4.84 1.86
C ILE A 83 -2.73 6.14 1.51
N ASN A 84 -3.61 6.09 0.51
CA ASN A 84 -4.60 7.14 0.29
C ASN A 84 -5.65 7.07 1.39
N GLU A 85 -5.42 7.78 2.49
CA GLU A 85 -6.47 8.06 3.47
C GLU A 85 -7.63 8.78 2.75
N PRO A 86 -8.87 8.26 2.81
CA PRO A 86 -10.01 8.91 2.19
C PRO A 86 -10.41 10.12 3.03
N SER A 87 -9.73 11.24 2.79
CA SER A 87 -10.03 12.52 3.42
C SER A 87 -11.50 12.90 3.14
N SER A 88 -12.33 12.88 4.18
CA SER A 88 -13.78 13.10 4.10
C SER A 88 -14.15 14.57 3.91
N ASN A 89 -13.53 15.23 2.94
CA ASN A 89 -13.80 16.59 2.48
C ASN A 89 -14.22 16.56 1.01
N GLU A 90 -15.43 16.10 0.72
CA GLU A 90 -16.05 16.34 -0.58
C GLU A 90 -16.34 17.84 -0.74
N LEU A 91 -15.58 18.55 -1.58
CA LEU A 91 -16.00 19.84 -2.11
C LEU A 91 -15.46 20.06 -3.53
N HIS A 92 -16.39 20.09 -4.51
CA HIS A 92 -16.07 20.38 -5.91
C HIS A 92 -15.33 21.72 -6.08
N THR A 93 -14.39 21.77 -7.02
CA THR A 93 -14.36 22.84 -8.05
C THR A 93 -13.75 22.27 -9.35
N ASP A 94 -14.45 21.34 -9.98
CA ASP A 94 -14.33 21.14 -11.44
C ASP A 94 -15.24 22.16 -12.12
N SER A 95 -14.70 23.01 -12.99
CA SER A 95 -15.46 24.14 -13.57
C SER A 95 -14.91 24.62 -14.92
N ILE A 96 -14.84 23.70 -15.88
CA ILE A 96 -14.85 24.01 -17.33
C ILE A 96 -15.85 23.04 -18.01
N GLY A 97 -16.97 23.56 -18.53
CA GLY A 97 -17.87 22.80 -19.43
C GLY A 97 -17.40 22.89 -20.90
N ILE A 98 -18.05 22.36 -21.95
CA ILE A 98 -19.42 21.90 -22.29
C ILE A 98 -19.21 20.80 -23.40
N ASP A 99 -20.06 19.84 -23.81
CA ASP A 99 -21.53 19.56 -23.86
C ASP A 99 -21.82 18.03 -23.68
N THR A 100 -23.02 17.43 -23.89
CA THR A 100 -24.45 17.74 -23.59
C THR A 100 -25.29 16.47 -23.84
N ASN A 101 -26.26 16.14 -22.96
CA ASN A 101 -27.41 15.21 -23.17
C ASN A 101 -27.06 13.71 -23.47
N SER A 102 -27.47 12.73 -22.65
CA SER A 102 -28.87 12.30 -22.62
C SER A 102 -29.31 11.47 -21.39
N THR A 103 -30.44 11.86 -20.81
CA THR A 103 -31.55 11.03 -20.26
C THR A 103 -31.25 9.86 -19.28
N LYS A 104 -31.45 10.14 -17.98
CA LYS A 104 -31.77 9.18 -16.89
C LYS A 104 -33.13 8.46 -17.15
N PRO A 105 -33.41 7.23 -16.62
CA PRO A 105 -33.42 6.85 -15.19
C PRO A 105 -32.56 5.60 -14.85
N MET A 106 -32.15 5.30 -13.60
CA MET A 106 -32.94 5.01 -12.37
C MET A 106 -33.79 3.73 -12.57
N VAL A 107 -33.83 2.71 -11.70
CA VAL A 107 -34.00 2.69 -10.22
C VAL A 107 -33.30 1.46 -9.61
N GLN A 108 -32.92 1.53 -8.33
CA GLN A 108 -32.37 0.40 -7.55
C GLN A 108 -33.45 -0.63 -7.19
N SER A 109 -33.13 -1.93 -7.17
CA SER A 109 -33.95 -2.95 -6.48
C SER A 109 -33.12 -4.05 -5.83
N ILE A 110 -32.80 -3.83 -4.56
CA ILE A 110 -32.61 -4.89 -3.56
C ILE A 110 -33.76 -5.90 -3.58
N ASN A 111 -33.46 -7.18 -3.35
CA ASN A 111 -34.39 -8.09 -2.67
C ASN A 111 -33.69 -9.35 -2.12
N THR A 112 -34.13 -9.80 -0.94
CA THR A 112 -33.47 -10.84 -0.14
C THR A 112 -34.36 -12.07 0.00
N LYS A 113 -33.84 -13.28 -0.29
CA LYS A 113 -34.01 -14.48 0.58
C LYS A 113 -33.29 -15.74 0.09
N ILE A 114 -32.82 -16.51 1.09
CA ILE A 114 -32.43 -17.93 0.99
C ILE A 114 -33.70 -18.77 1.24
N PRO A 115 -33.87 -19.91 0.56
CA PRO A 115 -34.11 -21.15 1.31
C PRO A 115 -33.27 -22.33 0.82
N ASN A 116 -33.00 -23.27 1.73
CA ASN A 116 -32.16 -24.45 1.49
C ASN A 116 -32.86 -25.50 0.59
N THR A 117 -32.09 -26.32 -0.12
CA THR A 117 -32.46 -27.72 -0.42
C THR A 117 -31.23 -28.59 -0.59
N THR A 118 -31.05 -29.54 0.33
CA THR A 118 -30.03 -30.59 0.29
C THR A 118 -30.37 -31.63 -0.78
N LYS A 119 -29.40 -32.04 -1.62
CA LYS A 119 -29.42 -33.36 -2.29
C LYS A 119 -28.05 -34.03 -2.23
N SER A 120 -28.07 -35.33 -1.99
CA SER A 120 -26.88 -36.18 -1.79
C SER A 120 -26.24 -36.56 -3.13
N LEU A 121 -24.91 -36.49 -3.17
CA LEU A 121 -24.11 -37.28 -4.11
C LEU A 121 -24.14 -38.74 -3.62
N ARG A 122 -24.52 -39.67 -4.50
CA ARG A 122 -24.31 -41.11 -4.29
C ARG A 122 -22.99 -41.53 -4.94
N ILE A 123 -22.32 -42.46 -4.29
CA ILE A 123 -21.11 -43.12 -4.81
C ILE A 123 -21.52 -44.12 -5.90
N ALA A 124 -20.74 -44.15 -6.97
CA ALA A 124 -20.63 -45.26 -7.92
C ALA A 124 -19.12 -45.50 -8.17
N GLY A 125 -18.68 -46.73 -8.44
CA GLY A 125 -19.43 -47.99 -8.49
C GLY A 125 -18.49 -49.17 -8.57
#